data_AF-A0A9R1IDV9-F1
#
_entry.id   AF-A0A9R1IDV9-F1
#
_cell.length_a   1.000
_cell.length_b   1.000
_cell.length_c   1.000
_cell.angle_alpha   90.00
_cell.angle_beta   90.00
_cell.angle_gamma   90.00
#
_symmetry.space_group_name_H-M   'P 1'
#
loop_
_entity.id
_entity.type
_entity.pdbx_description
1 polymer ?
#
loop_
_entity_poly.entity_id
_entity_poly.type
_entity_poly.pdbx_seq_one_letter_code
_entity_poly.pdbx_strand_id
1 'polypeptide(L)'
;MHKLVSVALLVFVSWSTPAVSSRSGVPCYQSIFSFGDSFADTGNNPVVFEWYSIFDPVTRPPYGTSFFGRHTGRNGDGRLIIDFIAENLGLPYVPPNLAHNGSFRRGANFAVGAATAVDAGFFHERGIPSATSKFPLNTSLGVQLEWFESLKPSLYRTTRECKKFFGRSLFFVGEFGVNDYHMSFQQRTVQEVRSLVPDVVASISKAIEVRYVLHQRLITMHGARSLVVPGVIPSGCSPPILTRFADASPPSAYDSRTGCLKAYIRLHNSLLQAELAKLQAKHWNARIIYADFFGPIMDMV
;
A
#
# COMPACT_ATOMS: atom_id res chain seq x y z
N MET A 1 8.48 79.34 12.47
CA MET A 1 9.07 77.98 12.38
C MET A 1 8.23 77.03 13.21
N HIS A 2 7.20 76.41 12.62
CA HIS A 2 6.34 75.43 13.28
C HIS A 2 6.88 74.03 12.99
N LYS A 3 7.27 73.29 14.02
CA LYS A 3 7.66 71.88 13.91
C LYS A 3 6.41 71.01 14.08
N LEU A 4 6.01 70.32 13.01
CA LEU A 4 5.05 69.23 13.03
C LEU A 4 5.71 68.00 13.68
N VAL A 5 5.09 67.47 14.74
CA VAL A 5 5.42 66.17 15.33
C VAL A 5 4.36 65.18 14.86
N SER A 6 4.73 64.29 13.94
CA SER A 6 3.88 63.15 13.55
C SER A 6 3.97 62.06 14.61
N VAL A 7 2.84 61.74 15.23
CA VAL A 7 2.68 60.56 16.09
C VAL A 7 2.21 59.41 15.22
N ALA A 8 3.05 58.40 15.04
CA ALA A 8 2.66 57.15 14.38
C ALA A 8 1.99 56.21 15.39
N LEU A 9 0.69 55.93 15.21
CA LEU A 9 0.00 54.85 15.93
C LEU A 9 0.39 53.50 15.32
N LEU A 10 1.07 52.66 16.09
CA LEU A 10 1.30 51.25 15.77
C LEU A 10 0.05 50.44 16.17
N VAL A 11 -0.72 50.00 15.18
CA VAL A 11 -1.83 49.05 15.37
C VAL A 11 -1.24 47.64 15.36
N PHE A 12 -1.16 47.00 16.54
CA PHE A 12 -0.85 45.58 16.65
C PHE A 12 -2.08 44.76 16.28
N VAL A 13 -2.10 44.20 15.08
CA VAL A 13 -3.08 43.19 14.67
C VAL A 13 -2.68 41.86 15.30
N SER A 14 -3.34 41.46 16.38
CA SER A 14 -3.17 40.13 16.96
C SER A 14 -3.78 39.09 16.03
N TRP A 15 -2.95 38.29 15.35
CA TRP A 15 -3.42 37.09 14.68
C TRP A 15 -3.77 36.02 15.72
N SER A 16 -5.06 35.90 16.02
CA SER A 16 -5.60 34.74 16.71
C SER A 16 -5.49 33.54 15.78
N THR A 17 -4.51 32.65 16.03
CA THR A 17 -4.51 31.34 15.38
C THR A 17 -5.76 30.58 15.85
N PRO A 18 -6.60 30.03 14.95
CA PRO A 18 -7.72 29.23 15.40
C PRO A 18 -7.15 27.96 16.04
N ALA A 19 -7.39 27.82 17.35
CA ALA A 19 -7.12 26.58 18.06
C ALA A 19 -7.91 25.45 17.36
N VAL A 20 -7.18 24.51 16.76
CA VAL A 20 -7.76 23.26 16.26
C VAL A 20 -8.26 22.50 17.47
N SER A 21 -9.54 22.65 17.77
CA SER A 21 -10.24 21.81 18.74
C SER A 21 -10.21 20.39 18.21
N SER A 22 -9.29 19.55 18.71
CA SER A 22 -9.38 18.11 18.54
C SER A 22 -10.70 17.67 19.18
N ARG A 23 -11.72 17.40 18.35
CA ARG A 23 -12.90 16.68 18.84
C ARG A 23 -12.39 15.35 19.38
N SER A 24 -12.43 15.18 20.70
CA SER A 24 -12.24 13.91 21.40
C SER A 24 -13.44 12.99 21.11
N GLY A 25 -13.67 12.69 19.84
CA GLY A 25 -14.53 11.61 19.41
C GLY A 25 -13.77 10.30 19.57
N VAL A 26 -14.45 9.27 20.06
CA VAL A 26 -13.96 7.88 20.01
C VAL A 26 -13.31 7.62 18.64
N PRO A 27 -12.09 7.05 18.57
CA PRO A 27 -11.48 6.73 17.29
C PRO A 27 -12.48 5.98 16.41
N CYS A 28 -12.80 6.52 15.22
CA CYS A 28 -13.75 5.92 14.29
C CYS A 28 -13.34 4.47 13.96
N TYR A 29 -12.03 4.22 13.97
CA TYR A 29 -11.43 2.90 13.79
C TYR A 29 -10.79 2.40 15.09
N GLN A 30 -10.92 1.10 15.37
CA GLN A 30 -10.32 0.44 16.52
C GLN A 30 -9.09 -0.41 16.15
N SER A 31 -8.98 -0.75 14.87
CA SER A 31 -7.94 -1.62 14.33
C SER A 31 -7.67 -1.35 12.87
N ILE A 32 -6.46 -1.70 12.41
CA ILE A 32 -6.05 -1.65 11.01
C ILE A 32 -5.65 -3.07 10.57
N PHE A 33 -6.22 -3.55 9.47
CA PHE A 33 -5.76 -4.77 8.81
C PHE A 33 -5.12 -4.37 7.48
N SER A 34 -3.84 -4.68 7.31
CA SER A 34 -3.04 -4.22 6.17
C SER A 34 -2.60 -5.39 5.30
N PHE A 35 -2.71 -5.22 3.99
CA PHE A 35 -2.26 -6.11 2.94
C PHE A 35 -1.48 -5.25 1.95
N GLY A 36 -0.44 -5.79 1.33
CA GLY A 36 0.39 -5.01 0.42
C GLY A 36 1.74 -5.63 0.18
N ASP A 37 2.64 -4.80 -0.32
CA ASP A 37 4.01 -5.16 -0.57
C ASP A 37 4.97 -4.46 0.40
N SER A 38 6.19 -4.18 -0.06
CA SER A 38 7.22 -3.43 0.67
C SER A 38 6.77 -2.06 1.18
N PHE A 39 5.80 -1.38 0.55
CA PHE A 39 5.29 -0.08 1.00
C PHE A 39 4.49 -0.17 2.30
N ALA A 40 3.94 -1.35 2.60
CA ALA A 40 3.13 -1.60 3.79
C ALA A 40 3.78 -2.59 4.77
N ASP A 41 4.79 -3.37 4.37
CA ASP A 41 5.39 -4.41 5.21
C ASP A 41 6.09 -3.87 6.47
N THR A 42 5.49 -4.15 7.64
CA THR A 42 5.99 -3.72 8.95
C THR A 42 6.99 -4.67 9.61
N GLY A 43 7.42 -5.74 8.92
CA GLY A 43 8.44 -6.68 9.40
C GLY A 43 8.19 -8.17 9.12
N ASN A 44 7.31 -8.53 8.19
CA ASN A 44 7.14 -9.90 7.72
C ASN A 44 8.27 -10.33 6.75
N ASN A 45 8.85 -9.39 6.00
CA ASN A 45 9.86 -9.66 4.97
C ASN A 45 10.97 -10.64 5.41
N PRO A 46 11.65 -10.43 6.56
CA PRO A 46 12.76 -11.28 6.94
C PRO A 46 12.35 -12.74 7.19
N VAL A 47 11.15 -12.94 7.74
CA VAL A 47 10.60 -14.29 8.01
C VAL A 47 10.36 -15.02 6.69
N VAL A 48 9.72 -14.35 5.73
CA VAL A 48 9.44 -14.94 4.42
C VAL A 48 10.73 -15.19 3.65
N PHE A 49 11.64 -14.23 3.60
CA PHE A 49 12.90 -14.37 2.85
C PHE A 49 13.76 -15.50 3.42
N GLU A 50 13.74 -15.71 4.74
CA GLU A 50 14.36 -16.87 5.39
C GLU A 50 13.73 -18.20 4.93
N TRP A 51 12.38 -18.29 4.83
CA TRP A 51 11.71 -19.51 4.33
C TRP A 51 12.17 -19.95 2.95
N TYR A 52 12.57 -18.99 2.10
CA TYR A 52 13.05 -19.24 0.75
C TYR A 52 14.58 -19.22 0.62
N SER A 53 15.30 -19.12 1.74
CA SER A 53 16.77 -18.98 1.78
C SER A 53 17.25 -17.84 0.88
N ILE A 54 16.61 -16.67 0.99
CA ILE A 54 16.93 -15.44 0.27
C ILE A 54 17.54 -14.46 1.26
N PHE A 55 18.67 -13.85 0.89
CA PHE A 55 19.23 -12.77 1.69
C PHE A 55 18.32 -11.54 1.62
N ASP A 56 17.88 -11.05 2.78
CA ASP A 56 17.04 -9.87 2.88
C ASP A 56 17.86 -8.64 3.29
N PRO A 57 18.06 -7.64 2.40
CA PRO A 57 18.85 -6.46 2.71
C PRO A 57 18.27 -5.62 3.85
N VAL A 58 16.97 -5.73 4.13
CA VAL A 58 16.30 -4.94 5.18
C VAL A 58 16.74 -5.31 6.60
N THR A 59 17.53 -6.37 6.75
CA THR A 59 18.11 -6.85 8.02
C THR A 59 19.41 -6.14 8.41
N ARG A 60 19.84 -5.13 7.63
CA ARG A 60 21.09 -4.38 7.85
C ARG A 60 20.85 -2.87 7.70
N PRO A 61 21.79 -1.99 8.13
CA PRO A 61 21.73 -0.58 7.78
C PRO A 61 21.67 -0.37 6.25
N PRO A 62 20.98 0.66 5.74
CA PRO A 62 20.39 1.79 6.48
C PRO A 62 18.95 1.56 6.98
N TYR A 63 18.41 0.35 6.89
CA TYR A 63 17.00 0.11 7.22
C TYR A 63 16.71 0.35 8.72
N GLY A 64 15.66 1.11 9.00
CA GLY A 64 15.23 1.55 10.33
C GLY A 64 16.10 2.57 11.07
N THR A 65 17.17 3.13 10.47
CA THR A 65 18.08 4.07 11.15
C THR A 65 17.48 5.43 11.48
N SER A 66 16.56 5.97 10.66
CA SER A 66 16.04 7.34 10.81
C SER A 66 15.00 7.49 11.92
N PHE A 67 14.27 6.42 12.26
CA PHE A 67 13.22 6.45 13.28
C PHE A 67 13.36 5.38 14.36
N PHE A 68 13.63 4.13 14.00
CA PHE A 68 13.65 3.01 14.95
C PHE A 68 15.03 2.79 15.60
N GLY A 69 16.08 3.39 15.05
CA GLY A 69 17.48 3.24 15.48
C GLY A 69 18.05 1.84 15.25
N ARG A 70 17.30 0.94 14.59
CA ARG A 70 17.69 -0.43 14.26
C ARG A 70 16.84 -0.95 13.09
N HIS A 71 17.32 -1.97 12.41
CA HIS A 71 16.54 -2.67 11.39
C HIS A 71 15.32 -3.34 12.03
N THR A 72 14.16 -3.18 11.39
CA THR A 72 12.87 -3.74 11.86
C THR A 72 12.24 -4.68 10.85
N GLY A 73 12.94 -5.04 9.77
CA GLY A 73 12.34 -5.82 8.69
C GLY A 73 11.59 -5.00 7.63
N ARG A 74 11.65 -3.67 7.70
CA ARG A 74 10.89 -2.75 6.83
C ARG A 74 11.72 -2.30 5.65
N ASN A 75 11.09 -2.13 4.48
CA ASN A 75 11.71 -1.60 3.28
C ASN A 75 11.84 -0.06 3.31
N GLY A 76 12.40 0.47 4.39
CA GLY A 76 12.66 1.90 4.58
C GLY A 76 13.59 2.14 5.77
N ASP A 77 14.16 3.33 5.85
CA ASP A 77 15.01 3.74 6.97
C ASP A 77 14.18 4.15 8.22
N GLY A 78 12.86 4.23 8.12
CA GLY A 78 11.99 4.67 9.20
C GLY A 78 10.55 4.20 9.06
N ARG A 79 9.61 5.11 9.33
CA ARG A 79 8.17 4.84 9.29
C ARG A 79 7.66 4.67 7.87
N LEU A 80 6.66 3.82 7.72
CA LEU A 80 5.88 3.60 6.51
C LEU A 80 4.59 4.44 6.54
N ILE A 81 3.94 4.60 5.39
CA ILE A 81 2.67 5.34 5.27
C ILE A 81 1.62 4.81 6.26
N ILE A 82 1.59 3.49 6.48
CA ILE A 82 0.66 2.85 7.41
C ILE A 82 0.89 3.26 8.87
N ASP A 83 2.12 3.62 9.27
CA ASP A 83 2.40 4.12 10.62
C ASP A 83 1.83 5.52 10.82
N PHE A 84 1.97 6.40 9.82
CA PHE A 84 1.38 7.73 9.85
C PHE A 84 -0.15 7.68 9.87
N ILE A 85 -0.75 6.72 9.15
CA ILE A 85 -2.20 6.44 9.23
C ILE A 85 -2.57 6.00 10.65
N ALA A 86 -1.84 5.07 11.24
CA ALA A 86 -2.10 4.58 12.60
C ALA A 86 -2.01 5.71 13.64
N GLU A 87 -0.97 6.53 13.59
CA GLU A 87 -0.77 7.69 14.47
C GLU A 87 -1.93 8.69 14.38
N ASN A 88 -2.32 9.07 13.16
CA ASN A 88 -3.42 10.00 12.93
C ASN A 88 -4.77 9.45 13.41
N LEU A 89 -4.93 8.13 13.48
CA LEU A 89 -6.12 7.47 14.01
C LEU A 89 -6.04 7.18 15.52
N GLY A 90 -4.94 7.51 16.19
CA GLY A 90 -4.72 7.16 17.60
C GLY A 90 -4.62 5.65 17.84
N LEU A 91 -4.14 4.91 16.85
CA LEU A 91 -3.93 3.46 16.89
C LEU A 91 -2.45 3.12 17.07
N PRO A 92 -2.11 1.99 17.71
CA PRO A 92 -0.73 1.50 17.73
C PRO A 92 -0.28 1.15 16.31
N TYR A 93 1.05 1.11 16.11
CA TYR A 93 1.62 0.57 14.88
C TYR A 93 1.13 -0.85 14.62
N VAL A 94 0.87 -1.15 13.35
CA VAL A 94 0.24 -2.40 12.93
C VAL A 94 1.30 -3.52 13.00
N PRO A 95 1.11 -4.57 13.82
CA PRO A 95 2.13 -5.61 13.98
C PRO A 95 2.16 -6.56 12.77
N PRO A 96 3.35 -7.01 12.32
CA PRO A 96 3.49 -8.04 11.28
C PRO A 96 2.93 -9.39 11.76
N ASN A 97 2.11 -10.06 10.95
CA ASN A 97 1.43 -11.30 11.35
C ASN A 97 2.38 -12.50 11.53
N LEU A 98 3.52 -12.51 10.85
CA LEU A 98 4.47 -13.63 10.88
C LEU A 98 5.57 -13.47 11.93
N ALA A 99 5.90 -12.23 12.32
CA ALA A 99 6.99 -11.94 13.24
C ALA A 99 6.52 -11.49 14.64
N HIS A 100 5.23 -11.22 14.84
CA HIS A 100 4.69 -10.74 16.11
C HIS A 100 4.13 -11.86 16.98
N ASN A 101 4.67 -12.00 18.19
CA ASN A 101 4.16 -12.93 19.20
C ASN A 101 3.26 -12.22 20.22
N GLY A 102 2.11 -11.72 19.78
CA GLY A 102 1.20 -10.96 20.62
C GLY A 102 -0.22 -10.85 20.06
N SER A 103 -1.01 -9.91 20.61
CA SER A 103 -2.42 -9.80 20.28
C SER A 103 -2.68 -8.98 19.02
N PHE A 104 -3.45 -9.54 18.09
CA PHE A 104 -3.90 -8.86 16.87
C PHE A 104 -5.26 -8.15 17.02
N ARG A 105 -5.74 -7.93 18.26
CA ARG A 105 -7.02 -7.24 18.52
C ARG A 105 -7.04 -5.78 18.05
N ARG A 106 -5.87 -5.14 17.90
CA ARG A 106 -5.72 -3.77 17.40
C ARG A 106 -5.29 -3.72 15.93
N GLY A 107 -5.25 -4.86 15.25
CA GLY A 107 -4.83 -4.95 13.84
C GLY A 107 -3.74 -5.98 13.60
N ALA A 108 -3.53 -6.29 12.33
CA ALA A 108 -2.48 -7.17 11.84
C ALA A 108 -2.05 -6.73 10.45
N ASN A 109 -0.77 -6.88 10.15
CA ASN A 109 -0.20 -6.58 8.85
C ASN A 109 0.25 -7.87 8.17
N PHE A 110 -0.30 -8.12 6.98
CA PHE A 110 -0.02 -9.27 6.14
C PHE A 110 0.85 -8.93 4.93
N ALA A 111 1.20 -7.65 4.76
CA ALA A 111 2.05 -7.20 3.67
C ALA A 111 3.44 -7.85 3.75
N VAL A 112 4.01 -8.17 2.59
CA VAL A 112 5.35 -8.74 2.45
C VAL A 112 6.04 -8.07 1.28
N GLY A 113 7.30 -7.67 1.45
CA GLY A 113 8.13 -7.15 0.36
C GLY A 113 8.08 -8.02 -0.90
N ALA A 114 8.05 -7.37 -2.06
CA ALA A 114 7.94 -7.99 -3.39
C ALA A 114 6.64 -8.77 -3.67
N ALA A 115 5.62 -8.69 -2.80
CA ALA A 115 4.32 -9.29 -3.06
C ALA A 115 3.63 -8.71 -4.31
N THR A 116 2.88 -9.57 -5.00
CA THR A 116 2.16 -9.26 -6.24
C THR A 116 0.65 -9.26 -6.02
N ALA A 117 -0.10 -8.56 -6.88
CA ALA A 117 -1.56 -8.66 -6.90
C ALA A 117 -2.02 -10.03 -7.40
N VAL A 118 -1.41 -10.52 -8.47
CA VAL A 118 -1.69 -11.84 -9.06
C VAL A 118 -0.85 -12.92 -8.39
N ASP A 119 -1.31 -14.17 -8.45
CA ASP A 119 -0.62 -15.30 -7.81
C ASP A 119 0.65 -15.68 -8.57
N ALA A 120 1.59 -16.32 -7.87
CA ALA A 120 2.86 -16.77 -8.45
C ALA A 120 2.67 -17.61 -9.73
N GLY A 121 1.62 -18.44 -9.78
CA GLY A 121 1.27 -19.27 -10.95
C GLY A 121 1.06 -18.45 -12.24
N PHE A 122 0.51 -17.24 -12.14
CA PHE A 122 0.31 -16.34 -13.28
C PHE A 122 1.61 -16.08 -14.05
N PHE A 123 2.71 -15.90 -13.32
CA PHE A 123 4.02 -15.62 -13.87
C PHE A 123 4.71 -16.88 -14.38
N HIS A 124 4.64 -17.99 -13.62
CA HIS A 124 5.23 -19.28 -14.01
C HIS A 124 4.64 -19.80 -15.33
N GLU A 125 3.32 -19.69 -15.53
CA GLU A 125 2.66 -20.05 -16.79
C GLU A 125 3.12 -19.21 -18.00
N ARG A 126 3.67 -18.01 -17.73
CA ARG A 126 4.17 -17.07 -18.75
C ARG A 126 5.70 -17.11 -18.90
N GLY A 127 6.38 -18.00 -18.18
CA GLY A 127 7.84 -18.12 -18.15
C GLY A 127 8.54 -16.94 -17.48
N ILE A 128 7.84 -16.23 -16.60
CA ILE A 128 8.33 -15.02 -15.93
C ILE A 128 8.53 -15.33 -14.45
N PRO A 129 9.61 -14.83 -13.83
CA PRO A 129 10.92 -14.58 -14.43
C PRO A 129 11.60 -15.88 -14.90
N SER A 130 12.90 -15.85 -15.22
CA SER A 130 13.65 -17.06 -15.61
C SER A 130 13.48 -18.17 -14.56
N ALA A 131 13.51 -19.45 -14.98
CA ALA A 131 13.40 -20.61 -14.09
C ALA A 131 14.43 -20.64 -12.94
N THR A 132 15.49 -19.83 -13.04
CA THR A 132 16.53 -19.66 -12.00
C THR A 132 16.17 -18.62 -10.93
N SER A 133 15.13 -17.82 -11.14
CA SER A 133 14.67 -16.83 -10.17
C SER A 133 13.75 -17.48 -9.14
N LYS A 134 13.94 -17.09 -7.88
CA LYS A 134 13.07 -17.48 -6.76
C LYS A 134 11.77 -16.69 -6.72
N PHE A 135 11.69 -15.55 -7.39
CA PHE A 135 10.49 -14.73 -7.49
C PHE A 135 9.60 -15.20 -8.65
N PRO A 136 8.28 -14.97 -8.60
CA PRO A 136 7.52 -14.43 -7.46
C PRO A 136 7.44 -15.45 -6.31
N LEU A 137 7.53 -14.97 -5.07
CA LEU A 137 7.29 -15.79 -3.88
C LEU A 137 5.79 -16.07 -3.71
N ASN A 138 5.44 -17.08 -2.92
CA ASN A 138 4.04 -17.38 -2.60
C ASN A 138 3.52 -16.43 -1.51
N THR A 139 3.43 -15.13 -1.83
CA THR A 139 3.03 -14.06 -0.91
C THR A 139 2.09 -13.03 -1.56
N SER A 140 1.43 -13.42 -2.65
CA SER A 140 0.46 -12.58 -3.37
C SER A 140 -0.65 -12.06 -2.47
N LEU A 141 -1.39 -11.06 -2.93
CA LEU A 141 -2.62 -10.60 -2.26
C LEU A 141 -3.56 -11.77 -1.91
N GLY A 142 -3.68 -12.76 -2.80
CA GLY A 142 -4.46 -13.97 -2.57
C GLY A 142 -3.97 -14.77 -1.36
N VAL A 143 -2.66 -14.91 -1.17
CA VAL A 143 -2.04 -15.61 -0.03
C VAL A 143 -2.14 -14.79 1.26
N GLN A 144 -1.94 -13.48 1.19
CA GLN A 144 -2.09 -12.61 2.36
C GLN A 144 -3.52 -12.65 2.91
N LEU A 145 -4.52 -12.77 2.02
CA LEU A 145 -5.91 -13.02 2.42
C LEU A 145 -6.09 -14.38 3.09
N GLU A 146 -5.41 -15.44 2.65
CA GLU A 146 -5.45 -16.74 3.34
C GLU A 146 -4.87 -16.66 4.77
N TRP A 147 -3.78 -15.92 4.96
CA TRP A 147 -3.23 -15.66 6.29
C TRP A 147 -4.21 -14.88 7.18
N PHE A 148 -4.90 -13.89 6.62
CA PHE A 148 -5.95 -13.19 7.33
C PHE A 148 -7.12 -14.11 7.70
N GLU A 149 -7.55 -14.97 6.78
CA GLU A 149 -8.59 -15.98 7.04
C GLU A 149 -8.20 -16.92 8.18
N SER A 150 -6.93 -17.34 8.22
CA SER A 150 -6.40 -18.17 9.30
C SER A 150 -6.31 -17.44 10.64
N LEU A 151 -6.07 -16.12 10.64
CA LEU A 151 -6.01 -15.32 11.87
C LEU A 151 -7.39 -15.04 12.47
N LYS A 152 -8.43 -14.89 11.65
CA LYS A 152 -9.76 -14.42 12.06
C LYS A 152 -10.39 -15.14 13.26
N PRO A 153 -10.35 -16.49 13.38
CA PRO A 153 -10.92 -17.19 14.53
C PRO A 153 -10.33 -16.75 15.89
N SER A 154 -9.13 -16.18 15.91
CA SER A 154 -8.50 -15.66 17.13
C SER A 154 -9.06 -14.30 17.60
N LEU A 155 -9.76 -13.58 16.72
CA LEU A 155 -10.15 -12.18 16.95
C LEU A 155 -11.53 -12.05 17.61
N TYR A 156 -12.44 -12.97 17.32
CA TYR A 156 -13.84 -12.94 17.76
C TYR A 156 -14.35 -14.35 18.11
N ARG A 157 -15.41 -14.44 18.92
CA ARG A 157 -16.02 -15.73 19.30
C ARG A 157 -17.27 -16.04 18.50
N THR A 158 -17.96 -15.01 18.00
CA THR A 158 -19.22 -15.18 17.26
C THR A 158 -19.23 -14.37 15.96
N THR A 159 -20.08 -14.78 15.00
CA THR A 159 -20.28 -14.05 13.73
C THR A 159 -20.78 -12.62 13.93
N ARG A 160 -21.57 -12.37 14.98
CA ARG A 160 -22.05 -11.02 15.32
C ARG A 160 -20.91 -10.13 15.81
N GLU A 161 -20.04 -10.67 16.67
CA GLU A 161 -18.83 -9.98 17.12
C GLU A 161 -17.89 -9.68 15.95
N CYS A 162 -17.68 -10.66 15.06
CA CYS A 162 -16.91 -10.50 13.83
C CYS A 162 -17.36 -9.27 13.03
N LYS A 163 -18.65 -9.20 12.69
CA LYS A 163 -19.22 -8.08 11.92
C LYS A 163 -19.06 -6.74 12.63
N LYS A 164 -19.25 -6.69 13.95
CA LYS A 164 -19.07 -5.47 14.75
C LYS A 164 -17.61 -5.03 14.81
N PHE A 165 -16.70 -6.00 14.98
CA PHE A 165 -15.27 -5.77 15.07
C PHE A 165 -14.73 -5.22 13.75
N PHE A 166 -14.92 -5.94 12.65
CA PHE A 166 -14.45 -5.48 11.34
C PHE A 166 -15.21 -4.26 10.80
N GLY A 167 -16.44 -4.03 11.25
CA GLY A 167 -17.19 -2.80 10.95
C GLY A 167 -16.57 -1.54 11.56
N ARG A 168 -15.64 -1.69 12.51
CA ARG A 168 -14.85 -0.62 13.13
C ARG A 168 -13.36 -0.73 12.78
N SER A 169 -13.01 -1.53 11.78
CA SER A 169 -11.64 -1.66 11.31
C SER A 169 -11.44 -0.90 10.01
N LEU A 170 -10.25 -0.35 9.84
CA LEU A 170 -9.75 0.11 8.55
C LEU A 170 -9.03 -1.05 7.87
N PHE A 171 -9.31 -1.27 6.58
CA PHE A 171 -8.60 -2.22 5.76
C PHE A 171 -7.76 -1.46 4.74
N PHE A 172 -6.45 -1.64 4.80
CA PHE A 172 -5.50 -1.05 3.85
C PHE A 172 -5.06 -2.15 2.88
N VAL A 173 -5.36 -2.00 1.60
CA VAL A 173 -5.17 -3.06 0.59
C VAL A 173 -4.27 -2.52 -0.51
N GLY A 174 -2.96 -2.57 -0.29
CA GLY A 174 -1.95 -2.17 -1.26
C GLY A 174 -0.74 -1.48 -0.62
N GLU A 175 0.16 -0.92 -1.43
CA GLU A 175 0.08 -0.90 -2.89
C GLU A 175 0.34 -2.27 -3.53
N PHE A 176 -0.31 -2.51 -4.67
CA PHE A 176 -0.15 -3.72 -5.49
C PHE A 176 -0.12 -3.33 -6.96
N GLY A 177 0.84 -3.89 -7.70
CA GLY A 177 1.03 -3.63 -9.12
C GLY A 177 2.49 -3.44 -9.47
N VAL A 178 3.27 -2.62 -8.74
CA VAL A 178 4.69 -2.38 -9.07
C VAL A 178 5.44 -3.70 -9.28
N ASN A 179 5.33 -4.64 -8.33
CA ASN A 179 6.04 -5.91 -8.41
C ASN A 179 5.54 -6.78 -9.57
N ASP A 180 4.24 -6.80 -9.84
CA ASP A 180 3.64 -7.56 -10.94
C ASP A 180 4.25 -7.15 -12.29
N TYR A 181 4.48 -5.85 -12.46
CA TYR A 181 5.03 -5.31 -13.68
C TYR A 181 6.57 -5.37 -13.72
N HIS A 182 7.23 -5.05 -12.60
CA HIS A 182 8.68 -5.01 -12.52
C HIS A 182 9.30 -6.38 -12.76
N MET A 183 8.67 -7.42 -12.23
CA MET A 183 9.12 -8.80 -12.42
C MET A 183 9.06 -9.24 -13.88
N SER A 184 8.13 -8.66 -14.65
CA SER A 184 7.96 -8.95 -16.08
C SER A 184 9.03 -8.29 -16.96
N PHE A 185 9.66 -7.20 -16.52
CA PHE A 185 10.66 -6.44 -17.30
C PHE A 185 11.99 -7.15 -17.54
N GLN A 186 12.23 -8.29 -16.88
CA GLN A 186 13.39 -9.12 -17.22
C GLN A 186 13.31 -9.67 -18.65
N GLN A 187 12.10 -9.97 -19.13
CA GLN A 187 11.89 -10.63 -20.42
C GLN A 187 10.89 -9.91 -21.34
N ARG A 188 10.22 -8.86 -20.84
CA ARG A 188 9.14 -8.17 -21.56
C ARG A 188 9.44 -6.69 -21.78
N THR A 189 8.96 -6.17 -22.90
CA THR A 189 8.96 -4.74 -23.24
C THR A 189 7.90 -3.97 -22.43
N VAL A 190 7.99 -2.64 -22.40
CA VAL A 190 6.96 -1.77 -21.78
C VAL A 190 5.56 -2.02 -22.34
N GLN A 191 5.46 -2.26 -23.65
CA GLN A 191 4.18 -2.50 -24.30
C GLN A 191 3.59 -3.87 -23.92
N GLU A 192 4.42 -4.90 -23.80
CA GLU A 192 3.97 -6.21 -23.32
C GLU A 192 3.56 -6.16 -21.85
N VAL A 193 4.31 -5.47 -20.99
CA VAL A 193 3.91 -5.32 -19.57
C VAL A 193 2.62 -4.53 -19.42
N ARG A 194 2.38 -3.55 -20.30
CA ARG A 194 1.12 -2.79 -20.34
C ARG A 194 -0.10 -3.71 -20.56
N SER A 195 0.04 -4.83 -21.26
CA SER A 195 -1.07 -5.76 -21.49
C SER A 195 -1.49 -6.55 -20.22
N LEU A 196 -0.62 -6.61 -19.21
CA LEU A 196 -0.91 -7.26 -17.92
C LEU A 196 -1.77 -6.40 -16.99
N VAL A 197 -1.92 -5.10 -17.28
CA VAL A 197 -2.62 -4.17 -16.39
C VAL A 197 -4.05 -4.60 -16.06
N PRO A 198 -4.88 -5.03 -17.03
CA PRO A 198 -6.24 -5.48 -16.74
C PRO A 198 -6.27 -6.68 -15.79
N ASP A 199 -5.36 -7.65 -15.93
CA ASP A 199 -5.30 -8.84 -15.07
C ASP A 199 -4.94 -8.47 -13.63
N VAL A 200 -3.95 -7.59 -13.45
CA VAL A 200 -3.51 -7.10 -12.13
C VAL A 200 -4.64 -6.33 -11.44
N VAL A 201 -5.27 -5.38 -12.14
CA VAL A 201 -6.40 -4.62 -11.59
C VAL A 201 -7.59 -5.52 -11.29
N ALA A 202 -7.87 -6.51 -12.14
CA ALA A 202 -8.92 -7.49 -11.89
C ALA A 202 -8.64 -8.34 -10.65
N SER A 203 -7.38 -8.70 -10.39
CA SER A 203 -7.00 -9.43 -9.17
C SER A 203 -7.26 -8.61 -7.90
N ILE A 204 -6.84 -7.33 -7.89
CA ILE A 204 -7.12 -6.39 -6.79
C ILE A 204 -8.63 -6.21 -6.61
N SER A 205 -9.35 -5.98 -7.71
CA SER A 205 -10.81 -5.84 -7.71
C SER A 205 -11.47 -7.09 -7.14
N LYS A 206 -11.07 -8.30 -7.56
CA LYS A 206 -11.60 -9.59 -7.07
C LYS A 206 -11.32 -9.84 -5.60
N ALA A 207 -10.15 -9.42 -5.10
CA ALA A 207 -9.82 -9.49 -3.68
C ALA A 207 -10.73 -8.58 -2.82
N ILE A 208 -11.18 -7.46 -3.37
CA ILE A 208 -12.11 -6.52 -2.73
C ILE A 208 -13.58 -6.93 -2.95
N GLU A 209 -13.90 -7.42 -4.16
CA GLU A 209 -15.25 -7.65 -4.65
C GLU A 209 -15.91 -8.83 -3.96
N VAL A 210 -17.12 -8.57 -3.49
CA VAL A 210 -18.05 -9.61 -3.09
C VAL A 210 -18.62 -10.26 -4.34
N ARG A 211 -18.25 -11.51 -4.61
CA ARG A 211 -19.21 -12.40 -5.24
C ARG A 211 -19.11 -13.81 -4.69
N TYR A 212 -20.25 -14.24 -4.16
CA TYR A 212 -20.65 -15.64 -4.13
C TYR A 212 -20.14 -16.34 -5.39
N VAL A 213 -19.16 -17.24 -5.21
CA VAL A 213 -19.19 -18.64 -5.65
C VAL A 213 -17.84 -19.29 -5.22
N LEU A 214 -17.98 -20.21 -4.29
CA LEU A 214 -17.12 -21.35 -3.92
C LEU A 214 -15.88 -21.20 -3.02
N HIS A 215 -15.19 -20.07 -2.86
CA HIS A 215 -14.10 -19.98 -1.85
C HIS A 215 -14.05 -18.61 -1.15
N GLN A 216 -14.36 -18.59 0.15
CA GLN A 216 -14.47 -17.39 1.01
C GLN A 216 -13.09 -16.74 1.25
N ARG A 217 -12.70 -15.75 0.45
CA ARG A 217 -11.46 -14.94 0.66
C ARG A 217 -11.77 -13.44 0.77
N LEU A 218 -12.61 -13.03 1.71
CA LEU A 218 -13.38 -11.79 1.56
C LEU A 218 -13.16 -10.81 2.72
N ILE A 219 -12.66 -9.60 2.43
CA ILE A 219 -12.52 -8.53 3.43
C ILE A 219 -13.89 -7.95 3.82
N THR A 220 -14.68 -7.51 2.84
CA THR A 220 -15.99 -6.83 3.00
C THR A 220 -17.07 -7.72 3.62
N MET A 221 -17.10 -9.01 3.29
CA MET A 221 -18.14 -9.95 3.76
C MET A 221 -18.08 -10.29 5.25
N HIS A 222 -16.94 -10.04 5.91
CA HIS A 222 -16.81 -10.25 7.34
C HIS A 222 -17.14 -8.99 8.15
N GLY A 223 -17.72 -7.99 7.49
CA GLY A 223 -18.17 -6.76 8.11
C GLY A 223 -17.19 -5.61 7.93
N ALA A 224 -16.15 -5.73 7.12
CA ALA A 224 -15.31 -4.58 6.77
C ALA A 224 -16.15 -3.53 6.04
N ARG A 225 -16.09 -2.28 6.53
CA ARG A 225 -16.85 -1.15 5.99
C ARG A 225 -15.97 0.01 5.52
N SER A 226 -14.67 -0.08 5.71
CA SER A 226 -13.75 1.00 5.34
C SER A 226 -12.50 0.39 4.74
N LEU A 227 -12.32 0.63 3.45
CA LEU A 227 -11.22 0.14 2.65
C LEU A 227 -10.47 1.32 2.07
N VAL A 228 -9.16 1.29 2.18
CA VAL A 228 -8.24 2.21 1.51
C VAL A 228 -7.43 1.37 0.53
N VAL A 229 -7.48 1.76 -0.74
CA VAL A 229 -6.83 1.06 -1.84
C VAL A 229 -5.95 2.08 -2.55
N PRO A 230 -4.64 2.11 -2.26
CA PRO A 230 -3.73 3.01 -2.95
C PRO A 230 -3.58 2.62 -4.42
N GLY A 231 -3.43 3.64 -5.26
CA GLY A 231 -2.90 3.45 -6.60
C GLY A 231 -1.40 3.17 -6.58
N VAL A 232 -0.85 2.92 -7.76
CA VAL A 232 0.55 2.65 -7.96
C VAL A 232 1.33 3.96 -8.02
N ILE A 233 2.48 3.99 -7.35
CA ILE A 233 3.47 5.08 -7.39
C ILE A 233 3.97 5.32 -8.83
N PRO A 234 4.61 6.46 -9.16
CA PRO A 234 5.18 6.68 -10.49
C PRO A 234 6.45 5.85 -10.71
N SER A 235 6.32 4.53 -10.81
CA SER A 235 7.46 3.60 -10.84
C SER A 235 8.38 3.78 -12.06
N GLY A 236 7.88 4.42 -13.13
CA GLY A 236 8.68 4.86 -14.28
C GLY A 236 9.80 5.85 -13.92
N CYS A 237 9.69 6.53 -12.78
CA CYS A 237 10.72 7.41 -12.23
C CYS A 237 11.73 6.67 -11.33
N SER A 238 11.49 5.40 -11.01
CA SER A 238 12.32 4.68 -10.05
C SER A 238 13.68 4.32 -10.68
N PRO A 239 14.80 4.39 -9.91
CA PRO A 239 16.13 4.05 -10.41
C PRO A 239 16.23 2.66 -11.08
N PRO A 240 15.61 1.58 -10.58
CA PRO A 240 15.65 0.28 -11.24
C PRO A 240 15.05 0.30 -12.66
N ILE A 241 13.97 1.06 -12.86
CA ILE A 241 13.32 1.18 -14.17
C ILE A 241 14.14 2.05 -15.11
N LEU A 242 14.61 3.21 -14.66
CA LEU A 242 15.43 4.10 -15.48
C LEU A 242 16.73 3.41 -15.91
N THR A 243 17.37 2.66 -15.02
CA THR A 243 18.59 1.90 -15.33
C THR A 243 18.30 0.79 -16.34
N ARG A 244 17.22 0.03 -16.15
CA ARG A 244 16.85 -1.10 -17.02
C ARG A 244 16.54 -0.67 -18.45
N PHE A 245 15.96 0.52 -18.62
CA PHE A 245 15.47 1.02 -19.90
C PHE A 245 16.31 2.12 -20.53
N ALA A 246 17.41 2.54 -19.89
CA ALA A 246 18.29 3.61 -20.39
C ALA A 246 18.64 3.45 -21.87
N ASP A 247 19.06 2.25 -22.28
CA ASP A 247 19.40 1.93 -23.68
C ASP A 247 18.30 1.15 -24.42
N ALA A 248 17.34 0.58 -23.68
CA ALA A 248 16.30 -0.29 -24.24
C ALA A 248 15.04 0.48 -24.69
N SER A 249 15.01 1.80 -24.54
CA SER A 249 13.89 2.65 -24.93
C SER A 249 14.35 3.96 -25.57
N PRO A 250 13.65 4.45 -26.61
CA PRO A 250 14.03 5.69 -27.27
C PRO A 250 13.80 6.89 -26.34
N PRO A 251 14.49 8.03 -26.55
CA PRO A 251 14.30 9.25 -25.75
C PRO A 251 12.84 9.73 -25.67
N SER A 252 12.04 9.49 -26.71
CA SER A 252 10.61 9.84 -26.74
C SER A 252 9.74 9.07 -25.74
N ALA A 253 10.21 7.91 -25.26
CA ALA A 253 9.56 7.11 -24.24
C ALA A 253 9.63 7.75 -22.85
N TYR A 254 10.45 8.78 -22.66
CA TYR A 254 10.61 9.49 -21.39
C TYR A 254 9.81 10.79 -21.38
N ASP A 255 9.33 11.17 -20.20
CA ASP A 255 8.78 12.49 -19.96
C ASP A 255 9.91 13.53 -19.96
N SER A 256 9.79 14.57 -20.77
CA SER A 256 10.86 15.56 -20.95
C SER A 256 11.07 16.45 -19.72
N ARG A 257 10.07 16.56 -18.83
CA ARG A 257 10.16 17.37 -17.62
C ARG A 257 10.72 16.56 -16.47
N THR A 258 10.23 15.34 -16.29
CA THR A 258 10.54 14.54 -15.10
C THR A 258 11.59 13.44 -15.35
N GLY A 259 11.96 13.19 -16.60
CA GLY A 259 12.88 12.12 -16.98
C GLY A 259 12.31 10.71 -16.76
N CYS A 260 11.06 10.59 -16.34
CA CYS A 260 10.45 9.30 -16.02
C CYS A 260 10.05 8.55 -17.30
N LEU A 261 10.23 7.24 -17.30
CA LEU A 261 9.71 6.39 -18.36
C LEU A 261 8.17 6.47 -18.39
N LYS A 262 7.59 6.83 -19.54
CA LYS A 262 6.13 6.86 -19.76
C LYS A 262 5.59 5.43 -19.71
N ALA A 263 5.24 4.99 -18.51
CA ALA A 263 4.88 3.62 -18.23
C ALA A 263 3.35 3.36 -18.26
N TYR A 264 2.99 2.12 -17.97
CA TYR A 264 1.62 1.62 -17.81
C TYR A 264 0.90 2.13 -16.55
N ILE A 265 1.58 2.86 -15.66
CA ILE A 265 1.10 3.27 -14.33
C ILE A 265 -0.18 4.11 -14.40
N ARG A 266 -0.24 5.09 -15.31
CA ARG A 266 -1.46 5.89 -15.51
C ARG A 266 -2.65 5.04 -15.95
N LEU A 267 -2.40 4.00 -16.76
CA LEU A 267 -3.44 3.05 -17.14
C LEU A 267 -3.90 2.23 -15.93
N HIS A 268 -2.96 1.70 -15.13
CA HIS A 268 -3.32 0.98 -13.90
C HIS A 268 -4.20 1.85 -13.01
N ASN A 269 -3.74 3.06 -12.66
CA ASN A 269 -4.47 3.93 -11.74
C ASN A 269 -5.84 4.33 -12.27
N SER A 270 -5.98 4.58 -13.57
CA SER A 270 -7.27 4.85 -14.20
C SER A 270 -8.21 3.65 -14.15
N LEU A 271 -7.72 2.45 -14.48
CA LEU A 271 -8.54 1.24 -14.44
C LEU A 271 -8.92 0.87 -13.01
N LEU A 272 -7.99 0.99 -12.06
CA LEU A 272 -8.24 0.75 -10.65
C LEU A 272 -9.32 1.70 -10.11
N GLN A 273 -9.22 3.00 -10.36
CA GLN A 273 -10.27 3.96 -9.95
C GLN A 273 -11.63 3.62 -10.55
N ALA A 274 -11.68 3.22 -11.83
CA ALA A 274 -12.92 2.81 -12.47
C ALA A 274 -13.52 1.54 -11.83
N GLU A 275 -12.70 0.54 -11.51
CA GLU A 275 -13.15 -0.66 -10.81
C GLU A 275 -13.60 -0.35 -9.38
N LEU A 276 -12.85 0.45 -8.63
CA LEU A 276 -13.24 0.85 -7.27
C LEU A 276 -14.57 1.63 -7.26
N ALA A 277 -14.84 2.46 -8.28
CA ALA A 277 -16.12 3.14 -8.42
C ALA A 277 -17.28 2.15 -8.66
N LYS A 278 -17.08 1.12 -9.48
CA LYS A 278 -18.07 0.04 -9.68
C LYS A 278 -18.32 -0.72 -8.37
N LEU A 279 -17.26 -1.05 -7.64
CA LEU A 279 -17.35 -1.72 -6.35
C LEU A 279 -18.08 -0.87 -5.31
N GLN A 280 -17.80 0.44 -5.27
CA GLN A 280 -18.46 1.37 -4.36
C GLN A 280 -19.97 1.47 -4.66
N ALA A 281 -20.37 1.48 -5.93
CA ALA A 281 -21.78 1.48 -6.33
C ALA A 281 -22.49 0.18 -5.92
N LYS A 282 -21.80 -0.97 -6.01
CA LYS A 282 -22.31 -2.29 -5.60
C LYS A 282 -22.38 -2.45 -4.07
N HIS A 283 -21.47 -1.82 -3.34
CA HIS A 283 -21.30 -1.96 -1.89
C HIS A 283 -21.57 -0.64 -1.16
N TRP A 284 -22.80 -0.15 -1.28
CA TRP A 284 -23.25 1.12 -0.68
C TRP A 284 -23.06 1.21 0.84
N ASN A 285 -22.97 0.07 1.52
CA ASN A 285 -22.76 -0.02 2.98
C ASN A 285 -21.27 -0.04 3.39
N ALA A 286 -20.34 -0.06 2.43
CA ALA A 286 -18.92 0.09 2.63
C ALA A 286 -18.43 1.42 2.04
N ARG A 287 -17.35 1.94 2.58
CA ARG A 287 -16.61 3.08 2.06
C ARG A 287 -15.30 2.57 1.46
N ILE A 288 -15.16 2.67 0.15
CA ILE A 288 -13.98 2.31 -0.61
C ILE A 288 -13.30 3.61 -1.04
N ILE A 289 -12.08 3.81 -0.56
CA ILE A 289 -11.31 5.03 -0.73
C ILE A 289 -10.12 4.71 -1.62
N TYR A 290 -10.05 5.34 -2.78
CA TYR A 290 -8.82 5.37 -3.56
C TYR A 290 -7.82 6.33 -2.89
N ALA A 291 -6.60 5.88 -2.65
CA ALA A 291 -5.52 6.75 -2.18
C ALA A 291 -4.55 7.05 -3.34
N ASP A 292 -4.40 8.32 -3.69
CA ASP A 292 -3.49 8.72 -4.75
C ASP A 292 -2.04 8.71 -4.23
N PHE A 293 -1.31 7.64 -4.56
CA PHE A 293 0.12 7.54 -4.34
C PHE A 293 0.93 8.09 -5.52
N PHE A 294 0.29 8.37 -6.65
CA PHE A 294 0.96 8.83 -7.84
C PHE A 294 1.24 10.33 -7.80
N GLY A 295 0.20 11.14 -7.58
CA GLY A 295 0.28 12.60 -7.62
C GLY A 295 1.30 13.18 -6.64
N PRO A 296 1.16 12.92 -5.31
CA PRO A 296 2.07 13.48 -4.31
C PRO A 296 3.54 13.09 -4.51
N ILE A 297 3.82 11.89 -5.02
CA ILE A 297 5.20 11.47 -5.31
C ILE A 297 5.70 12.14 -6.60
N MET A 298 4.86 12.28 -7.62
CA MET A 298 5.21 13.04 -8.82
C MET A 298 5.50 14.51 -8.54
N ASP A 299 4.88 15.12 -7.54
CA ASP A 299 5.18 16.51 -7.14
C ASP A 299 6.58 16.67 -6.51
N MET A 300 7.19 15.56 -6.06
CA MET A 300 8.55 15.53 -5.52
C MET A 300 9.63 15.28 -6.59
N VAL A 301 9.23 14.88 -7.81
CA VAL A 301 10.12 14.55 -8.95
C VAL A 301 10.17 15.70 -9.94
#